data_AF-A0A7S1WZ74-F1
#
_entry.id   AF-A0A7S1WZ74-F1
#
_cell.length_a   1.000
_cell.length_b   1.000
_cell.length_c   1.000
_cell.angle_alpha   90.00
_cell.angle_beta   90.00
_cell.angle_gamma   90.00
#
_symmetry.space_group_name_H-M   'P 1'
#
loop_
_entity.id
_entity.type
_entity.pdbx_description
1 polymer ?
#
loop_
_entity_poly.entity_id
_entity_poly.type
_entity_poly.pdbx_seq_one_letter_code
_entity_poly.pdbx_strand_id
1 'polypeptide(L)'
;AGEEPFANPRNAAAGSLRLLDSGASRDRRLSFVAYQLMAYSADGRGELLFASHWDSLLALREAGFPVSPDNEVTENFEAAVEAAEKWMTGRAGLSYEADGVVLKVDAMGLQCRLGSVGTDPRWAVAWKFPAAQVVTRLLDIEMSLGRTGRVTPIA
;
A
#
# COMPACT_ATOMS: atom_id res chain seq x y z
N ALA A 1 -12.18 19.85 21.64
CA ALA A 1 -13.30 18.90 21.44
C ALA A 1 -14.27 19.57 20.48
N GLY A 2 -14.51 19.00 19.30
CA GLY A 2 -15.30 19.64 18.24
C GLY A 2 -14.65 19.64 16.84
N GLU A 3 -13.51 18.96 16.66
CA GLU A 3 -12.98 18.72 15.31
C GLU A 3 -13.67 17.51 14.68
N GLU A 4 -13.87 17.58 13.37
CA GLU A 4 -14.48 16.51 12.59
C GLU A 4 -13.56 15.26 12.62
N PRO A 5 -14.10 14.07 12.92
CA PRO A 5 -13.29 12.86 12.95
C PRO A 5 -12.74 12.57 11.55
N PHE A 6 -11.53 12.00 11.49
CA PHE A 6 -10.97 11.54 10.22
C PHE A 6 -11.86 10.46 9.60
N ALA A 7 -12.10 10.56 8.28
CA ALA A 7 -12.94 9.63 7.54
C ALA A 7 -12.42 8.18 7.52
N ASN A 8 -11.09 7.97 7.64
CA ASN A 8 -10.48 6.65 7.67
C ASN A 8 -9.07 6.69 8.31
N PRO A 9 -8.49 5.52 8.66
CA PRO A 9 -7.14 5.43 9.25
C PRO A 9 -6.04 6.02 8.36
N ARG A 10 -6.16 5.95 7.03
CA ARG A 10 -5.20 6.56 6.10
C ARG A 10 -5.11 8.08 6.28
N ASN A 11 -6.26 8.75 6.34
CA ASN A 11 -6.34 10.20 6.55
C ASN A 11 -5.86 10.57 7.96
N ALA A 12 -6.19 9.76 8.96
CA ALA A 12 -5.73 9.96 10.32
C ALA A 12 -4.20 9.89 10.44
N ALA A 13 -3.57 8.88 9.81
CA ALA A 13 -2.12 8.72 9.81
C ALA A 13 -1.42 9.87 9.05
N ALA A 14 -1.91 10.22 7.85
CA ALA A 14 -1.35 11.30 7.05
C ALA A 14 -1.45 12.66 7.73
N GLY A 15 -2.60 12.97 8.36
CA GLY A 15 -2.78 14.19 9.15
C GLY A 15 -1.85 14.23 10.36
N SER A 16 -1.68 13.11 11.05
CA SER A 16 -0.81 13.00 12.22
C SER A 16 0.67 13.20 11.88
N LEU A 17 1.14 12.72 10.72
CA LEU A 17 2.53 12.90 10.27
C LEU A 17 2.86 14.32 9.80
N ARG A 18 1.86 15.12 9.45
CA ARG A 18 2.02 16.48 8.90
C ARG A 18 1.88 17.59 9.94
N LEU A 19 1.78 17.24 11.22
CA LEU A 19 1.72 18.22 12.31
C LEU A 19 3.08 18.92 12.42
N LEU A 20 3.05 20.24 12.59
CA LEU A 20 4.26 21.04 12.82
C LEU A 20 4.94 20.69 14.15
N ASP A 21 4.14 20.39 15.17
CA ASP A 21 4.63 19.92 16.47
C ASP A 21 4.76 18.40 16.48
N SER A 22 6.01 17.92 16.48
CA SER A 22 6.32 16.49 16.60
C SER A 22 5.84 15.85 17.90
N GLY A 23 5.67 16.63 18.98
CA GLY A 23 5.09 16.18 20.24
C GLY A 23 3.64 15.75 20.07
N ALA A 24 2.86 16.51 19.30
CA ALA A 24 1.49 16.17 18.98
C ALA A 24 1.38 14.91 18.07
N SER A 25 2.34 14.67 17.18
CA SER A 25 2.41 13.42 16.39
C SER A 25 2.69 12.20 17.25
N ARG A 26 3.53 12.32 18.28
CA ARG A 26 3.87 11.23 19.20
C ARG A 26 2.62 10.67 19.89
N ASP A 27 1.69 11.53 20.27
CA ASP A 27 0.47 11.13 20.98
C ASP A 27 -0.53 10.36 20.09
N ARG A 28 -0.30 10.33 18.78
CA ARG A 28 -1.16 9.66 17.78
C ARG A 28 -0.82 8.17 17.57
N ARG A 29 0.16 7.62 18.31
CA ARG A 29 0.51 6.18 18.33
C ARG A 29 0.71 5.57 16.93
N LEU A 30 1.38 6.31 16.04
CA LEU A 30 1.68 5.83 14.70
C LEU A 30 2.58 4.59 14.75
N SER A 31 2.29 3.63 13.88
CA SER A 31 3.11 2.44 13.65
C SER A 31 3.63 2.43 12.22
N PHE A 32 4.76 1.77 12.01
CA PHE A 32 5.42 1.64 10.71
C PHE A 32 5.58 0.17 10.35
N VAL A 33 5.51 -0.15 9.06
CA VAL A 33 5.81 -1.47 8.52
C VAL A 33 6.63 -1.29 7.24
N ALA A 34 7.85 -1.81 7.24
CA ALA A 34 8.71 -1.84 6.08
C ALA A 34 8.24 -2.92 5.09
N TYR A 35 8.17 -2.56 3.81
CA TYR A 35 7.70 -3.45 2.75
C TYR A 35 8.66 -3.57 1.56
N GLN A 36 9.75 -2.78 1.53
CA GLN A 36 10.73 -2.79 0.46
C GLN A 36 12.02 -2.12 0.92
N LEU A 37 13.15 -2.73 0.56
CA LEU A 37 14.47 -2.13 0.65
C LEU A 37 14.90 -1.71 -0.77
N MET A 38 15.39 -0.48 -0.90
CA MET A 38 15.99 0.01 -2.13
C MET A 38 17.39 0.52 -1.80
N ALA A 39 18.36 0.14 -2.63
CA ALA A 39 19.73 0.61 -2.52
C ALA A 39 20.11 1.37 -3.78
N TYR A 40 20.88 2.43 -3.59
CA TYR A 40 21.40 3.25 -4.67
C TYR A 40 22.89 3.43 -4.47
N SER A 41 23.65 3.24 -5.54
CA SER A 41 25.07 3.58 -5.58
C SER A 41 25.26 5.10 -5.45
N ALA A 42 26.50 5.53 -5.20
CA ALA A 42 26.84 6.94 -5.06
C ALA A 42 26.52 7.78 -6.32
N ASP A 43 26.49 7.16 -7.50
CA ASP A 43 26.07 7.80 -8.77
C ASP A 43 24.56 7.69 -9.05
N GLY A 44 23.76 7.29 -8.05
CA GLY A 44 22.30 7.29 -8.08
C GLY A 44 21.67 6.12 -8.84
N ARG A 45 22.43 5.07 -9.16
CA ARG A 45 21.91 3.88 -9.84
C ARG A 45 21.38 2.88 -8.84
N GLY A 46 20.25 2.26 -9.16
CA GLY A 46 19.70 1.18 -8.33
C GLY A 46 20.68 0.02 -8.23
N GLU A 47 20.94 -0.45 -7.01
CA GLU A 47 21.82 -1.56 -6.71
C GLU A 47 21.03 -2.76 -6.19
N LEU A 48 21.36 -3.95 -6.69
CA LEU A 48 20.78 -5.20 -6.24
C LEU A 48 21.61 -5.75 -5.07
N LEU A 49 21.17 -5.46 -3.85
CA LEU A 49 21.78 -6.03 -2.64
C LEU A 49 21.38 -7.49 -2.38
N PHE A 50 20.22 -7.89 -2.88
CA PHE A 50 19.61 -9.21 -2.63
C PHE A 50 19.13 -9.85 -3.93
N ALA A 51 19.16 -11.18 -3.99
CA ALA A 51 18.64 -11.94 -5.12
C ALA A 51 17.11 -11.99 -5.13
N SER A 52 16.47 -11.97 -3.96
CA SER A 52 15.03 -12.05 -3.78
C SER A 52 14.46 -10.89 -2.95
N HIS A 53 13.16 -10.63 -3.12
CA HIS A 53 12.43 -9.68 -2.29
C HIS A 53 12.28 -10.20 -0.87
N TRP A 54 12.05 -11.50 -0.72
CA TRP A 54 11.97 -12.14 0.58
C TRP A 54 13.24 -11.95 1.42
N ASP A 55 14.42 -12.18 0.84
CA ASP A 55 15.69 -11.99 1.56
C ASP A 55 15.86 -10.53 1.99
N SER A 56 15.41 -9.57 1.17
CA SER A 56 15.45 -8.15 1.53
C SER A 56 14.54 -7.82 2.72
N LEU A 57 13.38 -8.50 2.83
CA LEU A 57 12.46 -8.34 3.96
C LEU A 57 13.02 -8.99 5.23
N LEU A 58 13.68 -10.15 5.10
CA LEU A 58 14.38 -10.79 6.22
C LEU A 58 15.52 -9.91 6.74
N ALA A 59 16.34 -9.36 5.84
CA ALA A 59 17.42 -8.44 6.22
C ALA A 59 16.90 -7.17 6.91
N LEU A 60 15.77 -6.61 6.46
CA LEU A 60 15.10 -5.50 7.14
C LEU A 60 14.67 -5.88 8.56
N ARG A 61 14.10 -7.08 8.73
CA ARG A 61 13.70 -7.61 10.04
C ARG A 61 14.90 -7.80 10.96
N GLU A 62 15.99 -8.37 10.46
CA GLU A 62 17.25 -8.54 11.21
C GLU A 62 17.87 -7.20 11.62
N ALA A 63 17.75 -6.18 10.77
CA ALA A 63 18.18 -4.81 11.08
C ALA A 63 17.26 -4.09 12.09
N GLY A 64 16.19 -4.73 12.56
CA GLY A 64 15.27 -4.18 13.56
C GLY A 64 14.10 -3.37 12.99
N PHE A 65 13.90 -3.35 11.67
CA PHE A 65 12.71 -2.73 11.10
C PHE A 65 11.49 -3.63 11.29
N PRO A 66 10.33 -3.06 11.64
CA PRO A 66 9.08 -3.81 11.70
C PRO A 66 8.68 -4.24 10.29
N VAL A 67 8.62 -5.55 10.05
CA VAL A 67 8.16 -6.16 8.80
C VAL A 67 6.94 -7.02 9.11
N SER A 68 5.91 -6.98 8.27
CA SER A 68 4.69 -7.75 8.51
C SER A 68 5.00 -9.24 8.73
N PRO A 69 4.46 -9.87 9.78
CA PRO A 69 4.58 -11.31 9.98
C PRO A 69 3.73 -12.11 8.99
N ASP A 70 2.77 -11.44 8.34
CA ASP A 70 1.77 -12.02 7.44
C ASP A 70 2.27 -12.20 6.00
N ASN A 71 3.50 -11.75 5.71
CA ASN A 71 4.10 -11.95 4.39
C ASN A 71 4.48 -13.43 4.21
N GLU A 72 4.22 -13.97 3.02
CA GLU A 72 4.60 -15.34 2.65
C GLU A 72 5.18 -15.39 1.23
N VAL A 73 5.99 -16.42 0.97
CA VAL A 73 6.52 -16.73 -0.37
C VAL A 73 5.70 -17.86 -0.95
N THR A 74 5.22 -17.69 -2.18
CA THR A 74 4.45 -18.69 -2.91
C THR A 74 5.24 -19.21 -4.11
N GLU A 75 5.08 -20.48 -4.45
CA GLU A 75 5.87 -21.14 -5.50
C GLU A 75 5.50 -20.69 -6.91
N ASN A 76 4.25 -20.26 -7.12
CA ASN A 76 3.70 -19.87 -8.41
C ASN A 76 2.56 -18.86 -8.25
N PHE A 77 2.00 -18.43 -9.38
CA PHE A 77 0.94 -17.43 -9.43
C PHE A 77 -0.37 -17.95 -8.86
N GLU A 78 -0.73 -19.19 -9.14
CA GLU A 78 -1.95 -19.83 -8.65
C GLU A 78 -1.96 -19.87 -7.12
N ALA A 79 -0.85 -20.30 -6.51
CA ALA A 79 -0.66 -20.28 -5.07
C ALA A 79 -0.71 -18.85 -4.49
N ALA A 80 -0.19 -17.85 -5.22
CA ALA A 80 -0.26 -16.44 -4.83
C ALA A 80 -1.70 -15.91 -4.82
N VAL A 81 -2.52 -16.32 -5.80
CA VAL A 81 -3.93 -15.98 -5.86
C VAL A 81 -4.70 -16.66 -4.74
N GLU A 82 -4.48 -17.95 -4.50
CA GLU A 82 -5.11 -18.67 -3.38
C GLU A 82 -4.77 -18.04 -2.02
N ALA A 83 -3.51 -17.63 -1.83
CA ALA A 83 -3.06 -16.86 -0.67
C ALA A 83 -3.83 -15.53 -0.52
N ALA A 84 -3.91 -14.75 -1.61
CA ALA A 84 -4.65 -13.49 -1.62
C ALA A 84 -6.13 -13.68 -1.29
N GLU A 85 -6.74 -14.76 -1.77
CA GLU A 85 -8.13 -15.10 -1.49
C GLU A 85 -8.36 -15.50 -0.02
N LYS A 86 -7.43 -16.23 0.60
CA LYS A 86 -7.48 -16.54 2.05
C LYS A 86 -7.50 -15.27 2.90
N TRP A 87 -6.77 -14.24 2.50
CA TRP A 87 -6.77 -12.95 3.20
C TRP A 87 -8.12 -12.23 3.14
N MET A 88 -9.01 -12.56 2.19
CA MET A 88 -10.37 -11.99 2.17
C MET A 88 -11.17 -12.33 3.41
N THR A 89 -11.01 -13.54 3.97
CA THR A 89 -11.67 -13.98 5.21
C THR A 89 -10.84 -13.66 6.44
N GLY A 90 -9.50 -13.67 6.32
CA GLY A 90 -8.57 -13.36 7.41
C GLY A 90 -8.50 -11.88 7.82
N ARG A 91 -8.90 -10.94 6.94
CA ARG A 91 -8.74 -9.49 7.18
C ARG A 91 -9.33 -8.96 8.49
N ALA A 92 -10.39 -9.60 9.01
CA ALA A 92 -11.04 -9.17 10.25
C ALA A 92 -10.17 -9.43 11.50
N GLY A 93 -9.14 -10.28 11.38
CA GLY A 93 -8.18 -10.56 12.45
C GLY A 93 -7.00 -9.58 12.51
N LEU A 94 -6.85 -8.69 11.51
CA LEU A 94 -5.77 -7.72 11.48
C LEU A 94 -5.99 -6.61 12.50
N SER A 95 -4.90 -6.14 13.11
CA SER A 95 -4.92 -4.99 14.03
C SER A 95 -5.01 -3.63 13.32
N TYR A 96 -5.07 -3.64 11.99
CA TYR A 96 -5.14 -2.47 11.13
C TYR A 96 -6.07 -2.72 9.94
N GLU A 97 -6.54 -1.64 9.32
CA GLU A 97 -7.37 -1.74 8.10
C GLU A 97 -6.49 -2.04 6.88
N ALA A 98 -6.86 -3.05 6.11
CA ALA A 98 -6.22 -3.42 4.85
C ALA A 98 -7.26 -3.46 3.72
N ASP A 99 -6.93 -2.85 2.58
CA ASP A 99 -7.79 -2.80 1.39
C ASP A 99 -7.46 -3.88 0.36
N GLY A 100 -6.46 -4.72 0.64
CA GLY A 100 -6.04 -5.83 -0.20
C GLY A 100 -4.70 -6.41 0.20
N VAL A 101 -4.14 -7.23 -0.68
CA VAL A 101 -2.76 -7.73 -0.59
C VAL A 101 -1.95 -7.27 -1.81
N VAL A 102 -0.62 -7.26 -1.70
CA VAL A 102 0.24 -6.91 -2.83
C VAL A 102 1.03 -8.13 -3.25
N LEU A 103 0.79 -8.60 -4.48
CA LEU A 103 1.56 -9.68 -5.09
C LEU A 103 2.78 -9.08 -5.77
N LYS A 104 3.96 -9.63 -5.50
CA LYS A 104 5.24 -9.14 -6.05
C LYS A 104 6.04 -10.31 -6.60
N VAL A 105 6.67 -10.12 -7.76
CA VAL A 105 7.65 -11.07 -8.29
C VAL A 105 8.83 -11.10 -7.32
N ASP A 106 9.15 -12.26 -6.76
CA ASP A 106 10.16 -12.36 -5.71
C ASP A 106 11.59 -12.12 -6.23
N ALA A 107 11.94 -12.67 -7.41
CA ALA A 107 13.27 -12.48 -7.98
C ALA A 107 13.56 -11.02 -8.37
N MET A 108 14.50 -10.38 -7.66
CA MET A 108 14.85 -8.97 -7.86
C MET A 108 15.42 -8.68 -9.25
N GLY A 109 16.18 -9.62 -9.82
CA GLY A 109 16.67 -9.52 -11.20
C GLY A 109 15.54 -9.45 -12.23
N LEU A 110 14.40 -10.11 -11.97
CA LEU A 110 13.21 -9.99 -12.81
C LEU A 110 12.50 -8.65 -12.61
N GLN A 111 12.42 -8.15 -11.37
CA GLN A 111 11.85 -6.82 -11.09
C GLN A 111 12.58 -5.72 -11.90
N CYS A 112 13.92 -5.74 -11.90
CA CYS A 112 14.74 -4.80 -12.67
C CYS A 112 14.47 -4.89 -14.18
N ARG A 113 14.36 -6.11 -14.73
CA ARG A 113 14.08 -6.34 -16.15
C ARG A 113 12.68 -5.91 -16.56
N LEU A 114 11.69 -6.13 -15.69
CA LEU A 114 10.30 -5.75 -15.94
C LEU A 114 10.14 -4.22 -15.91
N GLY A 115 10.80 -3.55 -14.98
CA GLY A 115 10.77 -2.09 -14.86
C GLY A 115 9.39 -1.56 -14.44
N SER A 116 9.07 -0.34 -14.84
CA SER A 116 7.80 0.35 -14.57
C SER A 116 7.18 0.94 -15.83
N VAL A 117 5.88 1.21 -15.77
CA VAL A 117 5.14 2.02 -16.76
C VAL A 117 4.61 3.24 -16.02
N GLY A 118 5.14 4.43 -16.36
CA GLY A 118 4.86 5.64 -15.60
C GLY A 118 5.30 5.47 -14.14
N THR A 119 4.35 5.58 -13.22
CA THR A 119 4.57 5.41 -11.77
C THR A 119 4.42 3.98 -11.28
N ASP A 120 3.89 3.07 -12.11
CA ASP A 120 3.47 1.74 -11.68
C ASP A 120 4.51 0.67 -12.03
N PRO A 121 4.98 -0.15 -11.08
CA PRO A 121 5.90 -1.25 -11.35
C PRO A 121 5.20 -2.36 -12.15
N ARG A 122 5.88 -2.98 -13.12
CA ARG A 122 5.35 -4.12 -13.90
C ARG A 122 5.46 -5.46 -13.17
N TRP A 123 6.14 -5.49 -12.04
CA TRP A 123 6.45 -6.69 -11.26
C TRP A 123 5.63 -6.82 -9.98
N ALA A 124 4.71 -5.89 -9.71
CA ALA A 124 3.82 -5.94 -8.56
C ALA A 124 2.39 -5.54 -8.93
N VAL A 125 1.42 -6.12 -8.24
CA VAL A 125 0.00 -5.78 -8.39
C VAL A 125 -0.70 -5.77 -7.04
N ALA A 126 -1.56 -4.77 -6.82
CA ALA A 126 -2.42 -4.70 -5.65
C ALA A 126 -3.70 -5.51 -5.92
N TRP A 127 -3.86 -6.63 -5.24
CA TRP A 127 -5.06 -7.46 -5.23
C TRP A 127 -6.03 -6.93 -4.19
N LYS A 128 -6.93 -6.04 -4.62
CA LYS A 128 -7.87 -5.35 -3.72
C LYS A 128 -9.03 -6.26 -3.31
N PHE A 129 -9.43 -6.14 -2.05
CA PHE A 129 -10.66 -6.75 -1.58
C PHE A 129 -11.87 -6.08 -2.24
N PRO A 130 -12.96 -6.83 -2.45
CA PRO A 130 -14.19 -6.24 -2.96
C PRO A 130 -14.65 -5.12 -2.03
N ALA A 131 -14.88 -3.94 -2.60
CA ALA A 131 -15.39 -2.80 -1.86
C ALA A 131 -16.78 -3.12 -1.30
N ALA A 132 -17.07 -2.66 -0.08
CA ALA A 132 -18.41 -2.75 0.47
C ALA A 132 -19.38 -1.97 -0.43
N GLN A 133 -20.35 -2.68 -1.02
CA GLN A 133 -21.39 -2.05 -1.82
C GLN A 133 -22.54 -1.66 -0.90
N VAL A 134 -22.98 -0.41 -0.99
CA VAL A 134 -24.14 0.11 -0.28
C VAL A 134 -25.14 0.67 -1.26
N VAL A 135 -26.43 0.49 -0.98
CA VAL A 135 -27.50 1.08 -1.77
C VAL A 135 -27.84 2.44 -1.16
N THR A 136 -27.84 3.47 -2.00
CA THR A 136 -28.27 4.83 -1.62
C THR A 136 -29.17 5.41 -2.70
N ARG A 137 -29.82 6.54 -2.40
CA ARG A 137 -30.70 7.24 -3.34
C ARG A 137 -29.93 8.38 -4.02
N LEU A 138 -29.92 8.38 -5.34
CA LEU A 138 -29.48 9.53 -6.13
C LEU A 138 -30.46 10.69 -5.92
N LEU A 139 -29.96 11.82 -5.40
CA LEU A 139 -30.78 12.99 -5.12
C LEU A 139 -30.73 14.01 -6.24
N ASP A 140 -29.54 14.28 -6.77
CA ASP A 140 -29.32 15.22 -7.86
C ASP A 140 -28.04 14.84 -8.64
N ILE A 141 -27.80 15.49 -9.78
CA ILE A 141 -26.54 15.40 -10.52
C ILE A 141 -26.06 16.82 -10.86
N GLU A 142 -24.92 17.20 -10.31
CA GLU A 142 -24.26 18.47 -10.60
C GLU A 142 -23.30 18.36 -11.80
N MET A 143 -23.17 19.44 -12.58
CA MET A 143 -22.30 19.46 -13.77
C MET A 143 -21.02 20.25 -13.47
N SER A 144 -19.88 19.56 -13.43
CA SER A 144 -18.56 20.18 -13.21
C SER A 144 -17.82 20.43 -14.53
N LEU A 145 -17.38 21.67 -14.77
CA LEU A 145 -16.60 22.04 -15.96
C LEU A 145 -15.09 21.95 -15.66
N GLY A 146 -14.41 21.01 -16.31
CA GLY A 146 -12.97 20.85 -16.20
C GLY A 146 -12.18 21.95 -16.94
N ARG A 147 -10.89 22.09 -16.60
CA ARG A 147 -9.98 23.08 -17.20
C ARG A 147 -9.87 23.04 -18.73
N THR A 148 -10.18 21.92 -19.35
CA THR A 148 -10.17 21.71 -20.81
C THR A 148 -11.55 21.88 -21.45
N GLY A 149 -12.56 22.35 -20.71
CA GLY A 149 -13.94 22.48 -21.18
C GLY A 149 -14.77 21.19 -21.11
N ARG A 150 -14.20 20.09 -20.60
CA ARG A 150 -14.93 18.83 -20.42
C ARG A 150 -15.96 18.96 -19.29
N VAL A 151 -17.23 18.76 -19.60
CA VAL A 151 -18.32 18.70 -18.60
C VAL A 151 -18.38 17.29 -17.99
N THR A 152 -18.31 17.18 -16.67
CA THR A 152 -18.32 15.92 -15.91
C THR A 152 -19.52 15.91 -14.96
N PRO A 153 -20.50 14.99 -15.12
CA PRO A 153 -21.59 14.84 -14.16
C PRO A 153 -21.08 14.22 -12.85
N ILE A 154 -21.51 14.78 -11.72
CA ILE A 154 -21.20 14.31 -10.37
C ILE A 154 -22.53 14.02 -9.67
N ALA A 155 -22.70 12.77 -9.25
CA ALA A 155 -23.87 12.25 -8.56
C ALA A 155 -23.78 12.41 -7.03
#